data_AF-A0A2V8X9X2-F1
#
_entry.id   AF-A0A2V8X9X2-F1
#
_cell.length_a   1.000
_cell.length_b   1.000
_cell.length_c   1.000
_cell.angle_alpha   90.00
_cell.angle_beta   90.00
_cell.angle_gamma   90.00
#
_symmetry.space_group_name_H-M   'P 1'
#
loop_
_entity.id
_entity.type
_entity.pdbx_description
1 polymer ?
#
loop_
_entity_poly.entity_id
_entity_poly.type
_entity_poly.pdbx_seq_one_letter_code
_entity_poly.pdbx_strand_id
1 'polypeptide(L)'
;LYGEDVIAGIEVPMNLHRLQIEHDLRTVLLKLRQHYLRAPGNAKELEPVLRKSFSGVLTLLRHTVIAFGETPPAHAHEIVARAASLTGADASAFEALLKLRETGEFHGEIVPVYGAYLKALEKVLHALDHHFPKREWQRVKKAGS
;
A
#
# COMPACT_ATOMS: atom_id res chain seq x y z
N LEU A 1 -9.04 -31.99 -8.66
CA LEU A 1 -7.69 -31.88 -8.09
C LEU A 1 -7.85 -31.87 -6.58
N TYR A 2 -7.74 -33.03 -5.94
CA TYR A 2 -7.67 -33.16 -4.48
C TYR A 2 -6.19 -33.17 -4.13
N GLY A 3 -5.72 -32.11 -3.47
CA GLY A 3 -4.43 -32.06 -2.81
C GLY A 3 -4.69 -31.56 -1.40
N GLU A 4 -4.08 -32.19 -0.40
CA GLU A 4 -3.99 -31.63 0.95
C GLU A 4 -3.51 -30.18 0.85
N ASP A 5 -4.23 -29.28 1.51
CA ASP A 5 -3.89 -27.87 1.57
C ASP A 5 -2.67 -27.71 2.49
N VAL A 6 -1.47 -27.89 1.92
CA VAL A 6 -0.18 -27.85 2.63
C VAL A 6 0.11 -26.45 3.21
N ILE A 7 -0.75 -25.46 2.96
CA ILE A 7 -0.62 -24.08 3.45
C ILE A 7 -1.56 -23.81 4.65
N ALA A 8 -2.54 -24.66 4.93
CA ALA A 8 -3.54 -24.46 5.99
C ALA A 8 -2.95 -24.43 7.43
N GLY A 9 -1.70 -24.88 7.60
CA GLY A 9 -0.99 -24.89 8.90
C GLY A 9 0.09 -23.80 9.07
N ILE A 10 0.33 -22.95 8.07
CA ILE A 10 1.30 -21.85 8.21
C ILE A 10 0.54 -20.63 8.71
N GLU A 11 0.39 -20.50 10.03
CA GLU A 11 0.14 -19.19 10.63
C GLU A 11 1.34 -18.30 10.32
N VAL A 12 1.29 -17.56 9.19
CA VAL A 12 2.31 -16.55 8.90
C VAL A 12 2.21 -15.51 10.01
N PRO A 13 3.22 -15.40 10.88
CA PRO A 13 3.16 -14.46 11.98
C PRO A 13 2.95 -13.05 11.41
N MET A 14 1.99 -12.30 11.95
CA MET A 14 1.57 -11.00 11.40
C MET A 14 2.74 -10.01 11.25
N ASN A 15 3.81 -10.17 12.05
CA ASN A 15 5.06 -9.44 11.94
C ASN A 15 5.83 -9.71 10.62
N LEU A 16 5.81 -10.94 10.09
CA LEU A 16 6.38 -11.25 8.77
C LEU A 16 5.53 -10.64 7.65
N HIS A 17 4.20 -10.68 7.80
CA HIS A 17 3.28 -10.04 6.86
C HIS A 17 3.53 -8.53 6.78
N ARG A 18 3.65 -7.85 7.92
CA ARG A 18 3.98 -6.42 7.98
C ARG A 18 5.30 -6.08 7.32
N LEU A 19 6.36 -6.82 7.62
CA LEU A 19 7.69 -6.58 7.03
C LEU A 19 7.64 -6.70 5.50
N GLN A 20 6.86 -7.65 4.98
CA GLN A 20 6.64 -7.78 3.53
C GLN A 20 5.93 -6.55 2.96
N ILE A 21 4.86 -6.06 3.60
CA ILE A 21 4.14 -4.86 3.17
C ILE A 21 5.07 -3.64 3.17
N GLU A 22 5.86 -3.44 4.22
CA GLU A 22 6.83 -2.34 4.33
C GLU A 22 7.85 -2.39 3.18
N HIS A 23 8.42 -3.56 2.92
CA HIS A 23 9.36 -3.77 1.82
C HIS A 23 8.76 -3.40 0.47
N ASP A 24 7.55 -3.90 0.21
CA ASP A 24 6.88 -3.70 -1.07
C ASP A 24 6.45 -2.24 -1.27
N LEU A 25 5.97 -1.60 -0.21
CA LEU A 25 5.62 -0.18 -0.21
C LEU A 25 6.85 0.72 -0.45
N ARG A 26 7.99 0.40 0.19
CA ARG A 26 9.28 1.09 -0.06
C ARG A 26 9.73 0.91 -1.51
N THR A 27 9.58 -0.28 -2.07
CA THR A 27 9.91 -0.57 -3.47
C THR A 27 9.04 0.24 -4.43
N VAL A 28 7.73 0.33 -4.18
CA VAL A 28 6.81 1.15 -4.96
C VAL A 28 7.17 2.63 -4.87
N LEU A 29 7.38 3.16 -3.66
CA LEU A 29 7.76 4.56 -3.44
C LEU A 29 9.06 4.92 -4.16
N LEU A 30 10.08 4.06 -4.09
CA LEU A 30 11.35 4.30 -4.77
C LEU A 30 11.16 4.39 -6.30
N LYS A 31 10.42 3.45 -6.89
CA LYS A 31 10.12 3.47 -8.33
C LYS A 31 9.37 4.74 -8.74
N LEU A 32 8.32 5.10 -7.99
CA LEU A 32 7.53 6.30 -8.26
C LEU A 32 8.39 7.57 -8.18
N ARG A 33 9.24 7.72 -7.15
CA ARG A 33 10.15 8.85 -7.02
C ARG A 33 11.17 8.92 -8.16
N GLN A 34 11.76 7.79 -8.54
CA GLN A 34 12.69 7.73 -9.67
C GLN A 34 12.04 8.17 -10.98
N HIS A 35 10.81 7.73 -11.25
CA HIS A 35 10.07 8.18 -12.42
C HIS A 35 9.74 9.67 -12.35
N TYR A 36 9.27 10.15 -11.20
CA TYR A 36 8.95 11.56 -11.00
C TYR A 36 10.14 12.48 -11.28
N LEU A 37 11.33 12.11 -10.80
CA LEU A 37 12.56 12.89 -11.00
C LEU A 37 13.07 12.86 -12.46
N ARG A 38 12.82 11.77 -13.19
CA ARG A 38 13.27 11.60 -14.59
C ARG A 38 12.36 12.28 -15.61
N ALA A 39 11.12 12.60 -15.20
CA ALA A 39 10.10 13.22 -16.04
C ALA A 39 9.59 14.54 -15.41
N PRO A 40 10.47 15.56 -15.19
CA PRO A 40 10.10 16.77 -14.47
C PRO A 40 8.95 17.51 -15.17
N GLY A 41 7.77 17.44 -14.56
CA GLY A 41 6.55 18.08 -15.07
C GLY A 41 5.93 17.44 -16.31
N ASN A 42 6.49 16.35 -16.85
CA ASN A 42 5.98 15.72 -18.07
C ASN A 42 4.79 14.80 -17.76
N ALA A 43 3.58 15.37 -17.78
CA ALA A 43 2.35 14.64 -17.51
C ALA A 43 2.17 13.37 -18.36
N LYS A 44 2.57 13.40 -19.65
CA LYS A 44 2.42 12.24 -20.56
C LYS A 44 3.28 11.05 -20.15
N GLU A 45 4.42 11.29 -19.49
CA GLU A 45 5.29 10.23 -18.98
C GLU A 45 4.89 9.77 -17.58
N LEU A 46 4.40 10.68 -16.73
CA LEU A 46 4.00 10.38 -15.36
C LEU A 46 2.68 9.61 -15.27
N GLU A 47 1.73 9.93 -16.15
CA GLU A 47 0.41 9.31 -16.19
C GLU A 47 0.44 7.77 -16.27
N PRO A 48 1.08 7.14 -17.28
CA PRO A 48 1.06 5.68 -17.39
C PRO A 48 1.71 4.98 -16.20
N VAL A 49 2.73 5.60 -15.59
CA VAL A 49 3.40 5.08 -14.39
C VAL A 49 2.44 5.09 -13.20
N LEU A 50 1.78 6.22 -12.98
CA LEU A 50 0.81 6.38 -11.89
C LEU A 50 -0.33 5.36 -12.03
N ARG A 51 -0.92 5.28 -13.23
CA ARG A 51 -2.00 4.33 -13.56
C ARG A 51 -1.60 2.88 -13.31
N LYS A 52 -0.44 2.46 -13.82
CA LYS A 52 0.07 1.10 -13.67
C LYS A 52 0.37 0.72 -12.22
N SER A 53 0.70 1.70 -11.37
CA SER A 53 0.99 1.44 -9.96
C SER A 53 -0.25 1.12 -9.12
N PHE A 54 -1.44 1.57 -9.54
CA PHE A 54 -2.59 1.68 -8.64
C PHE A 54 -3.11 0.33 -8.13
N SER A 55 -3.21 -0.67 -9.01
CA SER A 55 -3.68 -2.01 -8.61
C SER A 55 -2.78 -2.63 -7.55
N GLY A 56 -1.45 -2.46 -7.68
CA GLY A 56 -0.50 -2.94 -6.68
C GLY A 56 -0.62 -2.19 -5.37
N VAL A 57 -0.76 -0.86 -5.43
CA VAL A 57 -0.97 -0.03 -4.23
C VAL A 57 -2.27 -0.39 -3.52
N LEU A 58 -3.37 -0.60 -4.22
CA LEU A 58 -4.61 -0.99 -3.55
C LEU A 58 -4.47 -2.34 -2.83
N THR A 59 -3.77 -3.30 -3.43
CA THR A 59 -3.44 -4.56 -2.75
C THR A 59 -2.65 -4.29 -1.46
N LEU A 60 -1.65 -3.39 -1.49
CA LEU A 60 -0.90 -3.00 -0.29
C LEU A 60 -1.77 -2.28 0.74
N LEU A 61 -2.73 -1.44 0.34
CA LEU A 61 -3.68 -0.80 1.25
C LEU A 61 -4.60 -1.83 1.91
N ARG A 62 -5.08 -2.82 1.15
CA ARG A 62 -5.85 -3.95 1.70
C ARG A 62 -5.05 -4.71 2.75
N HIS A 63 -3.79 -5.02 2.45
CA HIS A 63 -2.89 -5.69 3.39
C HIS A 63 -2.51 -4.81 4.58
N THR A 64 -2.48 -3.49 4.41
CA THR A 64 -2.33 -2.56 5.53
C THR A 64 -3.51 -2.71 6.49
N VAL A 65 -4.76 -2.75 6.01
CA VAL A 65 -5.93 -2.97 6.88
C VAL A 65 -5.81 -4.29 7.64
N ILE A 66 -5.39 -5.37 6.97
CA ILE A 66 -5.12 -6.68 7.60
C ILE A 66 -4.04 -6.58 8.68
N ALA A 67 -2.94 -5.88 8.40
CA ALA A 67 -1.83 -5.71 9.34
C ALA A 67 -2.22 -4.92 10.59
N PHE A 68 -3.24 -4.05 10.50
CA PHE A 68 -3.84 -3.36 11.64
C PHE A 68 -4.88 -4.21 12.40
N GLY A 69 -5.03 -5.48 12.05
CA GLY A 69 -5.90 -6.43 12.75
C GLY A 69 -7.36 -6.40 12.29
N GLU A 70 -7.64 -5.81 11.13
CA GLU A 70 -9.01 -5.65 10.62
C GLU A 70 -9.28 -6.47 9.36
N THR A 71 -10.54 -6.87 9.18
CA THR A 71 -10.98 -7.46 7.92
C THR A 71 -11.16 -6.34 6.88
N PRO A 72 -10.47 -6.40 5.74
CA PRO A 72 -10.61 -5.37 4.74
C PRO A 72 -11.98 -5.45 4.06
N PRO A 73 -12.58 -4.29 3.72
CA PRO A 73 -13.81 -4.26 2.94
C PRO A 73 -13.60 -4.76 1.51
N ALA A 74 -14.69 -5.03 0.80
CA ALA A 74 -14.65 -5.61 -0.54
C ALA A 74 -14.34 -4.57 -1.62
N HIS A 75 -14.91 -3.35 -1.51
CA HIS A 75 -14.84 -2.35 -2.56
C HIS A 75 -13.57 -1.48 -2.45
N ALA A 76 -13.05 -1.05 -3.60
CA ALA A 76 -11.78 -0.33 -3.68
C ALA A 76 -11.79 1.00 -2.91
N HIS A 77 -12.87 1.78 -3.04
CA HIS A 77 -13.02 3.04 -2.33
C HIS A 77 -13.09 2.84 -0.81
N GLU A 78 -13.74 1.78 -0.34
CA GLU A 78 -13.81 1.44 1.08
C GLU A 78 -12.44 1.01 1.63
N ILE A 79 -11.68 0.24 0.85
CA ILE A 79 -10.31 -0.15 1.24
C ILE A 79 -9.42 1.08 1.41
N VAL A 80 -9.47 2.02 0.45
CA VAL A 80 -8.73 3.28 0.51
C VAL A 80 -9.15 4.09 1.74
N ALA A 81 -10.45 4.31 1.92
CA ALA A 81 -10.97 5.07 3.04
C ALA A 81 -10.55 4.45 4.38
N ARG A 82 -10.60 3.12 4.49
CA ARG A 82 -10.22 2.44 5.72
C ARG A 82 -8.73 2.51 6.00
N ALA A 83 -7.89 2.23 5.00
CA ALA A 83 -6.44 2.34 5.15
C ALA A 83 -6.00 3.78 5.47
N ALA A 84 -6.63 4.78 4.84
CA ALA A 84 -6.40 6.19 5.14
C ALA A 84 -6.76 6.53 6.60
N SER A 85 -7.92 6.08 7.08
CA SER A 85 -8.35 6.26 8.47
C SER A 85 -7.39 5.63 9.48
N LEU A 86 -6.83 4.45 9.19
CA LEU A 86 -5.91 3.74 10.09
C LEU A 86 -4.53 4.38 10.15
N THR A 87 -4.08 4.97 9.04
CA THR A 87 -2.71 5.48 8.87
C THR A 87 -2.59 6.99 8.98
N GLY A 88 -3.72 7.71 8.94
CA GLY A 88 -3.77 9.15 8.82
C GLY A 88 -3.32 9.67 7.44
N ALA A 89 -3.31 8.81 6.42
CA ALA A 89 -3.10 9.24 5.04
C ALA A 89 -4.33 10.00 4.51
N ASP A 90 -4.10 10.91 3.56
CA ASP A 90 -5.19 11.63 2.90
C ASP A 90 -5.84 10.72 1.85
N ALA A 91 -7.11 10.35 2.06
CA ALA A 91 -7.86 9.50 1.14
C ALA A 91 -8.08 10.17 -0.23
N SER A 92 -8.16 11.50 -0.28
CA SER A 92 -8.41 12.25 -1.51
C SER A 92 -7.29 12.08 -2.54
N ALA A 93 -6.07 11.78 -2.08
CA ALA A 93 -4.91 11.49 -2.92
C ALA A 93 -5.09 10.29 -3.86
N PHE A 94 -6.09 9.43 -3.61
CA PHE A 94 -6.38 8.24 -4.41
C PHE A 94 -7.62 8.40 -5.30
N GLU A 95 -8.41 9.46 -5.14
CA GLU A 95 -9.71 9.62 -5.81
C GLU A 95 -9.62 9.60 -7.33
N ALA A 96 -8.64 10.30 -7.91
CA ALA A 96 -8.43 10.32 -9.35
C ALA A 96 -8.14 8.93 -9.93
N LEU A 97 -7.43 8.08 -9.17
CA LEU A 97 -7.07 6.72 -9.58
C LEU A 97 -8.22 5.73 -9.33
N LEU A 98 -9.00 5.94 -8.26
CA LEU A 98 -10.24 5.21 -8.00
C LEU A 98 -11.25 5.45 -9.12
N LYS A 99 -11.53 6.72 -9.44
CA LYS A 99 -12.45 7.11 -10.52
C LYS A 99 -11.97 6.54 -11.84
N LEU A 100 -10.68 6.63 -12.13
CA LEU A 100 -10.12 6.02 -13.32
C LEU A 100 -10.37 4.51 -13.38
N ARG A 101 -10.17 3.80 -12.28
CA ARG A 101 -10.41 2.36 -12.25
C ARG A 101 -11.89 2.01 -12.49
N GLU A 102 -12.79 2.80 -11.92
CA GLU A 102 -14.23 2.54 -11.96
C GLU A 102 -14.89 2.95 -13.29
N THR A 103 -14.38 4.01 -13.92
CA THR A 103 -15.04 4.66 -15.08
C THR A 103 -14.17 4.68 -16.35
N GLY A 104 -12.86 4.45 -16.23
CA GLY A 104 -11.90 4.67 -17.32
C GLY A 104 -11.44 6.13 -17.46
N GLU A 105 -12.02 7.06 -16.70
CA GLU A 105 -11.75 8.49 -16.82
C GLU A 105 -10.83 8.99 -15.69
N PHE A 106 -9.74 9.63 -16.07
CA PHE A 106 -8.86 10.32 -15.13
C PHE A 106 -9.25 11.79 -15.02
N HIS A 107 -9.36 12.29 -13.79
CA HIS A 107 -9.71 13.68 -13.50
C HIS A 107 -8.62 14.33 -12.66
N GLY A 108 -8.29 15.58 -12.98
CA GLY A 108 -7.28 16.37 -12.30
C GLY A 108 -5.96 16.47 -13.05
N GLU A 109 -5.05 17.28 -12.51
CA GLU A 109 -3.72 17.47 -13.09
C GLU A 109 -2.77 16.37 -12.60
N ILE A 110 -2.08 15.72 -13.55
CA ILE A 110 -1.23 14.57 -13.26
C ILE A 110 -0.16 14.89 -12.22
N VAL A 111 0.51 16.05 -12.31
CA VAL A 111 1.63 16.39 -11.43
C VAL A 111 1.18 16.57 -9.96
N PRO A 112 0.15 17.38 -9.64
CA PRO A 112 -0.42 17.45 -8.30
C PRO A 112 -0.93 16.10 -7.78
N VAL A 113 -1.66 15.33 -8.59
CA VAL A 113 -2.18 14.01 -8.18
C VAL A 113 -1.04 13.06 -7.84
N TYR A 114 0.02 13.02 -8.65
CA TYR A 114 1.21 12.21 -8.41
C TYR A 114 1.89 12.57 -7.09
N GLY A 115 2.04 13.87 -6.82
CA GLY A 115 2.64 14.38 -5.58
C GLY A 115 1.80 14.03 -4.34
N ALA A 116 0.48 14.18 -4.42
CA ALA A 116 -0.43 13.78 -3.34
C ALA A 116 -0.37 12.27 -3.08
N TYR A 117 -0.36 11.47 -4.14
CA TYR A 117 -0.27 10.02 -4.07
C TYR A 117 1.04 9.55 -3.39
N LEU A 118 2.18 10.14 -3.75
CA LEU A 118 3.46 9.87 -3.08
C LEU A 118 3.40 10.16 -1.58
N LYS A 119 2.88 11.32 -1.19
CA LYS A 119 2.76 11.72 0.23
C LYS A 119 1.83 10.79 1.01
N ALA A 120 0.72 10.37 0.41
CA ALA A 120 -0.21 9.44 1.05
C ALA A 120 0.46 8.08 1.30
N LEU A 121 1.22 7.55 0.33
CA LEU A 121 1.96 6.30 0.50
C LEU A 121 3.08 6.41 1.55
N GLU A 122 3.77 7.55 1.63
CA GLU A 122 4.73 7.82 2.70
C GLU A 122 4.08 7.79 4.08
N LYS A 123 2.86 8.33 4.20
CA LYS A 123 2.11 8.34 5.44
C LYS A 123 1.67 6.93 5.86
N VAL A 124 1.25 6.11 4.91
CA VAL A 124 0.96 4.67 5.14
C VAL A 124 2.22 3.95 5.64
N LEU A 125 3.37 4.14 4.99
CA LEU A 125 4.63 3.52 5.39
C LEU A 125 5.04 3.95 6.80
N HIS A 126 4.93 5.25 7.10
CA HIS A 126 5.26 5.77 8.42
C HIS A 126 4.37 5.17 9.51
N ALA A 127 3.07 5.00 9.25
CA ALA A 127 2.16 4.37 10.18
C ALA A 127 2.54 2.90 10.44
N LEU A 128 2.85 2.12 9.39
CA LEU A 128 3.33 0.74 9.52
C LEU A 128 4.62 0.64 10.36
N ASP A 129 5.58 1.54 10.13
CA ASP A 129 6.85 1.60 10.87
C ASP A 129 6.65 1.89 12.39
N HIS A 130 5.63 2.68 12.75
CA HIS A 130 5.41 3.13 14.13
C HIS A 130 4.36 2.32 14.90
N HIS A 131 3.41 1.70 14.21
CA HIS A 131 2.30 1.01 14.85
C HIS A 131 2.74 -0.21 15.68
N PHE A 132 3.91 -0.81 15.38
CA PHE A 132 4.48 -1.83 16.25
C PHE A 132 5.97 -1.62 16.55
N PRO A 133 6.37 -1.49 17.83
CA PRO A 133 7.75 -1.23 18.19
C PRO A 133 8.67 -2.36 17.73
N LYS A 134 9.87 -2.00 17.23
CA LYS A 134 10.96 -2.92 16.83
C LYS A 134 11.42 -3.90 17.94
N ARG A 135 10.81 -3.88 19.14
CA ARG A 135 11.17 -4.73 20.28
C ARG A 135 10.52 -6.12 20.27
N GLU A 136 9.47 -6.36 19.47
CA GLU A 136 8.84 -7.70 19.39
C GLU A 136 9.71 -8.75 18.67
N TRP A 137 10.77 -8.31 17.98
CA TRP A 137 11.77 -9.18 17.34
C TRP A 137 12.53 -10.08 18.33
N GLN A 138 12.53 -9.73 19.62
CA GLN A 138 13.27 -10.46 20.67
C GLN A 138 12.51 -11.66 21.24
N ARG A 139 11.17 -11.73 21.12
CA ARG A 139 10.39 -12.81 21.75
C ARG A 139 10.39 -14.10 20.94
N VAL A 140 10.45 -14.01 19.60
CA VAL A 140 10.48 -15.20 18.73
C VAL A 140 11.83 -15.93 18.82
N LYS A 141 12.93 -15.25 19.17
CA LYS A 141 14.25 -15.88 19.34
C LYS A 141 14.46 -16.63 20.67
N LYS A 142 13.56 -16.51 21.65
CA LYS A 142 13.73 -17.12 22.99
C LYS A 142 12.76 -18.27 23.31
N ALA A 143 11.87 -18.65 22.39
CA ALA A 143 10.92 -19.75 22.59
C ALA A 143 11.40 -21.09 21.98
N GLY A 144 12.69 -21.25 21.74
CA GLY A 144 13.28 -22.44 21.12
C GLY A 144 14.65 -22.79 21.69
N SER A 145 14.76 -22.83 23.03
CA SER A 145 15.89 -23.46 23.72
C SER A 145 15.42 -24.22 24.95
#